data_AF-A0AAV9K0A6-F1
#
_entry.id   AF-A0AAV9K0A6-F1
#
_cell.length_a   1.000
_cell.length_b   1.000
_cell.length_c   1.000
_cell.angle_alpha   90.00
_cell.angle_beta   90.00
_cell.angle_gamma   90.00
#
_symmetry.space_group_name_H-M   'P 1'
#
loop_
_entity.id
_entity.type
_entity.pdbx_description
1 polymer ?
#
loop_
_entity_poly.entity_id
_entity_poly.type
_entity_poly.pdbx_seq_one_letter_code
_entity_poly.pdbx_strand_id
1 'polypeptide(L)'
;MGCLAHSADVRATRLERSIPWMIESAIIVAIASLLTSIDTLTMKVETCESRKGETFEVTTLKAEVAYLRKDVDYLKSTDFTSLLEVADDVDAPETSEVPSATTGYVHRDDTIVDESEAKTDNELIEIREESIYGDLPDLEETIVQSVIQTSMTKTSMGGSNGAIPSEVTPGTDAQVQSNAPGTDAQIDRAII
;
A
#
# COMPACT_ATOMS: atom_id res chain seq x y z
N MET A 1 -46.63 3.61 -33.11
CA MET A 1 -46.02 2.88 -31.97
C MET A 1 -44.54 2.68 -32.25
N GLY A 2 -43.64 3.61 -31.89
CA GLY A 2 -42.21 3.50 -32.22
C GLY A 2 -41.21 4.21 -31.29
N CYS A 3 -41.66 4.92 -30.25
CA CYS A 3 -40.78 5.77 -29.44
C CYS A 3 -40.24 5.12 -28.15
N LEU A 4 -40.76 3.95 -27.75
CA LEU A 4 -40.38 3.30 -26.49
C LEU A 4 -39.10 2.47 -26.58
N ALA A 5 -38.80 1.88 -27.74
CA ALA A 5 -37.59 1.06 -27.93
C ALA A 5 -36.31 1.92 -27.92
N HIS A 6 -36.37 3.15 -28.43
CA HIS A 6 -35.20 4.02 -28.56
C HIS A 6 -34.70 4.61 -27.23
N SER A 7 -35.57 4.72 -26.21
CA SER A 7 -35.18 5.30 -24.91
C SER A 7 -34.46 4.32 -23.98
N ALA A 8 -34.64 3.01 -24.17
CA ALA A 8 -33.94 1.99 -23.38
C ALA A 8 -32.48 1.87 -23.82
N ASP A 9 -32.25 1.92 -25.13
CA ASP A 9 -30.95 1.79 -25.80
C ASP A 9 -29.96 2.91 -25.40
N VAL A 10 -30.43 4.17 -25.35
CA VAL A 10 -29.60 5.33 -24.96
C VAL A 10 -29.22 5.31 -23.46
N ARG A 11 -29.96 4.61 -22.60
CA ARG A 11 -29.64 4.50 -21.17
C ARG A 11 -28.61 3.40 -20.89
N ALA A 12 -28.63 2.31 -21.64
CA ALA A 12 -27.64 1.24 -21.53
C ALA A 12 -26.24 1.75 -21.92
N THR A 13 -26.15 2.38 -23.09
CA THR A 13 -24.91 2.95 -23.64
C THR A 13 -24.25 4.01 -22.75
N ARG A 14 -25.03 4.80 -21.99
CA ARG A 14 -24.48 5.78 -21.04
C ARG A 14 -23.86 5.16 -19.78
N LEU A 15 -24.42 4.04 -19.31
CA LEU A 15 -23.88 3.34 -18.13
C LEU A 15 -22.59 2.62 -18.49
N GLU A 16 -22.58 1.91 -19.62
CA GLU A 16 -21.40 1.19 -20.14
C GLU A 16 -20.20 2.12 -20.28
N ARG A 17 -20.40 3.33 -20.83
CA ARG A 17 -19.34 4.33 -20.95
C ARG A 17 -18.84 4.90 -19.61
N SER A 18 -19.64 4.84 -18.55
CA SER A 18 -19.27 5.37 -17.23
C SER A 18 -18.47 4.37 -16.39
N ILE A 19 -18.58 3.07 -16.66
CA ILE A 19 -17.90 2.01 -15.90
C ILE A 19 -16.37 2.17 -15.96
N PRO A 20 -15.73 2.31 -17.13
CA PRO A 20 -14.29 2.53 -17.24
C PRO A 20 -13.81 3.74 -16.42
N TRP A 21 -14.54 4.86 -16.52
CA TRP A 21 -14.21 6.10 -15.81
C TRP A 21 -14.27 5.94 -14.29
N MET A 22 -15.27 5.20 -13.77
CA MET A 22 -15.38 4.93 -12.33
C MET A 22 -14.23 4.05 -11.83
N ILE A 23 -13.84 3.04 -12.61
CA ILE A 23 -12.73 2.14 -12.28
C ILE A 23 -11.41 2.93 -12.24
N GLU A 24 -11.12 3.70 -13.29
CA GLU A 24 -9.92 4.53 -13.37
C GLU A 24 -9.84 5.51 -12.18
N SER A 25 -10.95 6.19 -11.88
CA SER A 25 -11.04 7.10 -10.74
C SER A 25 -10.74 6.40 -9.40
N ALA A 26 -11.29 5.20 -9.20
CA ALA A 26 -11.06 4.42 -7.99
C ALA A 26 -9.59 3.98 -7.85
N ILE A 27 -8.95 3.57 -8.95
CA ILE A 27 -7.53 3.20 -8.98
C ILE A 27 -6.66 4.41 -8.60
N ILE A 28 -6.92 5.60 -9.15
CA ILE A 28 -6.18 6.81 -8.84
C ILE A 28 -6.27 7.15 -7.34
N VAL A 29 -7.47 7.07 -6.76
CA VAL A 29 -7.68 7.32 -5.33
C VAL A 29 -6.93 6.29 -4.47
N ALA A 30 -6.95 5.02 -4.85
CA ALA A 30 -6.23 3.96 -4.15
C ALA A 30 -4.72 4.17 -4.18
N ILE A 31 -4.14 4.53 -5.33
CA ILE A 31 -2.71 4.84 -5.49
C ILE A 31 -2.33 6.04 -4.60
N ALA A 32 -3.13 7.11 -4.59
CA ALA A 32 -2.88 8.26 -3.73
C ALA A 32 -2.91 7.90 -2.23
N SER A 33 -3.85 7.04 -1.83
CA SER A 33 -3.92 6.51 -0.47
C SER A 33 -2.69 5.69 -0.10
N LEU A 34 -2.20 4.84 -1.01
CA LEU A 34 -0.98 4.04 -0.81
C LEU A 34 0.26 4.93 -0.65
N LEU A 35 0.42 5.96 -1.48
CA LEU A 35 1.52 6.92 -1.36
C LEU A 35 1.53 7.61 0.00
N THR A 36 0.36 8.08 0.47
CA THR A 36 0.22 8.71 1.80
C THR A 36 0.61 7.75 2.93
N SER A 37 0.26 6.48 2.80
CA SER A 37 0.63 5.44 3.78
C SER A 37 2.15 5.18 3.77
N ILE A 38 2.77 5.12 2.59
CA ILE A 38 4.23 4.94 2.44
C ILE A 38 4.98 6.13 3.05
N ASP A 39 4.53 7.36 2.83
CA ASP A 39 5.14 8.55 3.42
C ASP A 39 5.02 8.54 4.95
N THR A 40 3.85 8.15 5.46
CA THR A 40 3.63 7.99 6.91
C THR A 40 4.54 6.91 7.50
N LEU A 41 4.69 5.78 6.80
CA LEU A 41 5.57 4.69 7.21
C LEU A 41 7.04 5.13 7.20
N THR A 42 7.46 5.84 6.15
CA THR A 42 8.81 6.42 6.03
C THR A 42 9.13 7.31 7.23
N MET A 43 8.23 8.24 7.57
CA MET A 43 8.40 9.13 8.73
C MET A 43 8.50 8.35 10.07
N LYS A 44 7.72 7.27 10.21
CA LYS A 44 7.79 6.41 11.40
C LYS A 44 9.13 5.65 11.47
N VAL A 45 9.63 5.15 10.35
CA VAL A 45 10.94 4.48 10.27
C VAL A 45 12.05 5.45 10.67
N GLU A 46 12.07 6.67 10.15
CA GLU A 46 13.05 7.72 10.52
C GLU A 46 12.95 8.12 12.00
N THR A 47 11.73 8.20 12.55
CA THR A 47 11.51 8.46 13.97
C THR A 47 11.99 7.29 14.85
N CYS A 48 11.86 6.05 14.39
CA CYS A 48 12.36 4.88 15.08
C CYS A 48 13.89 4.81 15.03
N GLU A 49 14.49 5.08 13.88
CA GLU A 49 15.94 5.16 13.64
C GLU A 49 16.59 6.19 14.58
N SER A 50 16.02 7.39 14.66
CA SER A 50 16.54 8.45 15.55
C SER A 50 16.41 8.13 17.05
N ARG A 51 15.43 7.30 17.46
CA ARG A 51 15.24 6.94 18.88
C ARG A 51 16.06 5.73 19.32
N LYS A 52 16.17 4.70 18.48
CA LYS A 52 16.81 3.42 18.81
C LYS A 52 18.23 3.30 18.25
N GLY A 53 18.65 4.24 17.40
CA GLY A 53 19.83 4.09 16.55
C GLY A 53 19.54 3.23 15.32
N GLU A 54 20.55 3.13 14.46
CA GLU A 54 20.47 2.26 13.27
C GLU A 54 20.60 0.79 13.72
N THR A 55 19.51 0.04 13.55
CA THR A 55 19.46 -1.40 13.81
C THR A 55 19.22 -2.12 12.49
N PHE A 56 19.68 -3.37 12.36
CA PHE A 56 19.48 -4.15 11.15
C PHE A 56 18.01 -4.24 10.73
N GLU A 57 17.08 -4.36 11.70
CA GLU A 57 15.64 -4.36 11.43
C GLU A 57 15.15 -3.06 10.77
N VAL A 58 15.60 -1.91 11.28
CA VAL A 58 15.24 -0.60 10.73
C VAL A 58 15.83 -0.40 9.34
N THR A 59 17.07 -0.82 9.12
CA THR A 59 17.72 -0.75 7.80
C THR A 59 17.02 -1.65 6.77
N THR A 60 16.64 -2.88 7.16
CA THR A 60 15.86 -3.79 6.30
C THR A 60 14.49 -3.19 5.97
N LEU A 61 13.75 -2.72 6.97
CA LEU A 61 12.43 -2.10 6.75
C LEU A 61 12.51 -0.86 5.86
N LYS A 62 13.56 -0.05 6.00
CA LYS A 62 13.83 1.12 5.14
C LYS A 62 14.06 0.72 3.68
N ALA A 63 14.78 -0.38 3.44
CA ALA A 63 14.97 -0.92 2.10
C ALA A 63 13.66 -1.43 1.49
N GLU A 64 12.81 -2.12 2.29
CA GLU A 64 11.48 -2.57 1.86
C GLU A 64 10.56 -1.39 1.51
N VAL A 65 10.54 -0.33 2.32
CA VAL A 65 9.78 0.90 2.03
C VAL A 65 10.25 1.53 0.71
N ALA A 66 11.56 1.55 0.46
CA ALA A 66 12.13 2.05 -0.79
C ALA A 66 11.75 1.17 -2.00
N TYR A 67 11.69 -0.15 -1.82
CA TYR A 67 11.22 -1.08 -2.85
C TYR A 67 9.74 -0.86 -3.16
N LEU A 68 8.90 -0.82 -2.13
CA LEU A 68 7.45 -0.58 -2.25
C LEU A 68 7.14 0.73 -2.97
N ARG A 69 7.93 1.79 -2.72
CA ARG A 69 7.79 3.06 -3.44
C ARG A 69 8.02 2.91 -4.95
N LYS A 70 9.02 2.11 -5.35
CA LYS A 70 9.27 1.82 -6.78
C LYS A 70 8.11 1.08 -7.43
N ASP A 71 7.52 0.13 -6.71
CA ASP A 71 6.38 -0.63 -7.22
C ASP A 71 5.15 0.27 -7.41
N VAL A 72 4.90 1.19 -6.47
CA VAL A 72 3.82 2.18 -6.62
C VAL A 72 4.09 3.15 -7.76
N ASP A 73 5.35 3.59 -7.96
CA ASP A 73 5.73 4.42 -9.10
C ASP A 73 5.55 3.68 -10.44
N TYR A 74 5.87 2.39 -10.50
CA TYR A 74 5.60 1.53 -11.65
C TYR A 74 4.09 1.41 -11.91
N LEU A 75 3.30 1.15 -10.86
CA LEU A 75 1.84 1.07 -10.94
C LEU A 75 1.23 2.38 -11.46
N LYS A 76 1.75 3.53 -11.01
CA LYS A 76 1.33 4.86 -11.47
C LYS A 76 1.69 5.12 -12.94
N SER A 77 2.79 4.54 -13.42
CA SER A 77 3.22 4.67 -14.82
C SER A 77 2.47 3.73 -15.78
N THR A 78 1.72 2.76 -15.24
CA THR A 78 0.93 1.82 -16.05
C THR A 78 -0.29 2.54 -16.61
N ASP A 79 -0.44 2.49 -17.94
CA ASP A 79 -1.62 3.04 -18.60
C ASP A 79 -2.79 2.06 -18.47
N PHE A 80 -3.70 2.35 -17.54
CA PHE A 80 -4.91 1.55 -17.32
C PHE A 80 -5.95 1.74 -18.43
N THR A 81 -5.79 2.74 -19.31
CA THR A 81 -6.72 2.93 -20.43
C THR A 81 -6.65 1.76 -21.41
N SER A 82 -5.44 1.23 -21.67
CA SER A 82 -5.26 0.04 -22.51
C SER A 82 -5.94 -1.22 -21.96
N LEU A 83 -6.11 -1.32 -20.63
CA LEU A 83 -6.84 -2.43 -20.00
C LEU A 83 -8.35 -2.34 -20.24
N LEU A 84 -8.87 -1.11 -20.38
CA LEU A 84 -10.29 -0.83 -20.54
C LEU A 84 -10.73 -0.77 -22.01
N GLU A 85 -9.78 -0.57 -22.95
CA GLU A 85 -10.03 -0.43 -24.39
C GLU A 85 -10.36 -1.77 -25.11
N VAL A 86 -9.97 -2.93 -24.55
CA VAL A 86 -10.13 -4.25 -25.18
C VAL A 86 -11.59 -4.70 -25.41
N ALA A 87 -12.58 -4.02 -24.81
CA ALA A 87 -13.97 -4.46 -24.86
C ALA A 87 -14.83 -3.87 -25.99
N ASP A 88 -14.34 -2.84 -26.72
CA ASP A 88 -15.18 -2.07 -27.66
C ASP A 88 -15.07 -2.48 -29.15
N ASP A 89 -14.24 -3.48 -29.51
CA ASP A 89 -14.09 -3.97 -30.90
C ASP A 89 -14.84 -5.30 -31.16
N VAL A 90 -16.10 -5.40 -30.70
CA VAL A 90 -16.97 -6.57 -30.95
C VAL A 90 -18.37 -6.15 -31.40
N ASP A 91 -18.48 -5.10 -32.23
CA ASP A 91 -19.77 -4.69 -32.81
C ASP A 91 -19.78 -4.72 -34.35
N ALA A 92 -19.12 -5.74 -34.89
CA ALA A 92 -19.55 -6.34 -36.14
C ALA A 92 -19.77 -7.83 -35.91
N PRO A 93 -21.02 -8.34 -35.99
CA PRO A 93 -21.18 -9.76 -36.24
C PRO A 93 -20.60 -10.02 -37.62
N GLU A 94 -19.38 -10.56 -37.68
CA GLU A 94 -19.02 -11.39 -38.82
C GLU A 94 -20.10 -12.46 -38.88
N THR A 95 -21.02 -12.28 -39.82
CA THR A 95 -21.79 -13.37 -40.40
C THR A 95 -20.76 -14.38 -40.88
N SER A 96 -20.40 -15.30 -40.00
CA SER A 96 -19.59 -16.47 -40.26
C SER A 96 -20.40 -17.36 -41.19
N GLU A 97 -20.37 -17.00 -42.47
CA GLU A 97 -20.74 -17.88 -43.56
C GLU A 97 -19.45 -18.24 -44.31
N VAL A 98 -19.24 -19.55 -44.36
CA VAL A 98 -18.29 -20.31 -45.19
C VAL A 98 -16.94 -20.67 -44.56
N PRO A 99 -16.70 -21.97 -44.26
CA PRO A 99 -15.37 -22.49 -43.99
C PRO A 99 -14.61 -22.58 -45.32
N SER A 100 -13.68 -21.64 -45.57
CA SER A 100 -12.73 -21.77 -46.68
C SER A 100 -11.52 -22.58 -46.24
N ALA A 101 -11.57 -23.85 -46.62
CA ALA A 101 -10.46 -24.77 -46.53
C ALA A 101 -9.34 -24.39 -47.51
N THR A 102 -8.10 -24.69 -47.09
CA THR A 102 -7.08 -25.36 -47.93
C THR A 102 -6.09 -24.51 -48.75
N THR A 103 -4.82 -24.64 -48.31
CA THR A 103 -3.54 -24.66 -49.08
C THR A 103 -2.77 -23.36 -49.24
N GLY A 104 -1.62 -23.31 -48.55
CA GLY A 104 -0.54 -22.37 -48.86
C GLY A 104 0.61 -22.38 -47.86
N TYR A 105 1.25 -23.52 -47.64
CA TYR A 105 2.53 -23.63 -46.94
C TYR A 105 3.59 -22.79 -47.66
N VAL A 106 4.07 -21.71 -47.04
CA VAL A 106 5.31 -21.03 -47.43
C VAL A 106 6.21 -20.93 -46.20
N HIS A 107 7.23 -21.77 -46.25
CA HIS A 107 8.40 -21.86 -45.39
C HIS A 107 9.43 -20.80 -45.79
N ARG A 108 10.04 -20.14 -44.78
CA ARG A 108 11.37 -19.45 -44.71
C ARG A 108 11.27 -18.25 -43.76
N ASP A 109 12.22 -17.92 -42.88
CA ASP A 109 13.60 -18.35 -42.69
C ASP A 109 14.01 -18.17 -41.22
N ASP A 110 15.03 -18.92 -40.84
CA ASP A 110 15.75 -18.95 -39.57
C ASP A 110 16.04 -17.56 -38.96
N THR A 111 15.68 -17.38 -37.69
CA THR A 111 16.33 -16.39 -36.83
C THR A 111 16.89 -17.12 -35.62
N ILE A 112 18.22 -17.20 -35.59
CA ILE A 112 19.02 -17.78 -34.52
C ILE A 112 18.82 -16.89 -33.29
N VAL A 113 17.92 -17.29 -32.38
CA VAL A 113 17.87 -16.72 -31.03
C VAL A 113 18.77 -17.57 -30.15
N ASP A 114 19.88 -16.95 -29.78
CA ASP A 114 20.83 -17.37 -28.77
C ASP A 114 20.11 -17.74 -27.46
N GLU A 115 20.04 -19.04 -27.16
CA GLU A 115 19.54 -19.57 -25.91
C GLU A 115 20.55 -19.21 -24.80
N SER A 116 20.26 -18.15 -24.05
CA SER A 116 21.02 -17.81 -22.85
C SER A 116 20.64 -18.77 -21.72
N GLU A 117 21.49 -19.77 -21.51
CA GLU A 117 21.50 -20.60 -20.29
C GLU A 117 21.95 -19.77 -19.08
N ALA A 118 21.03 -19.05 -18.45
CA ALA A 118 21.22 -18.56 -17.09
C ALA A 118 20.68 -19.62 -16.12
N LYS A 119 21.58 -20.54 -15.75
CA LYS A 119 21.40 -21.49 -14.64
C LYS A 119 21.12 -20.73 -13.35
N THR A 120 19.84 -20.53 -13.05
CA THR A 120 19.39 -20.04 -11.75
C THR A 120 19.35 -21.24 -10.82
N ASP A 121 20.26 -21.20 -9.86
CA ASP A 121 20.35 -22.16 -8.76
C ASP A 121 19.13 -21.95 -7.86
N ASN A 122 18.00 -22.55 -8.27
CA ASN A 122 16.83 -22.69 -7.43
C ASN A 122 17.15 -23.75 -6.37
N GLU A 123 17.97 -23.39 -5.39
CA GLU A 123 17.98 -24.04 -4.08
C GLU A 123 16.58 -23.89 -3.48
N LEU A 124 15.74 -24.88 -3.74
CA LEU A 124 14.74 -25.48 -2.85
C LEU A 124 14.35 -24.61 -1.65
N ILE A 125 13.52 -23.59 -1.91
CA ILE A 125 12.60 -23.08 -0.91
C ILE A 125 11.42 -24.06 -0.84
N GLU A 126 11.71 -25.27 -0.37
CA GLU A 126 10.73 -26.21 0.17
C GLU A 126 10.33 -25.70 1.57
N ILE A 127 9.78 -24.49 1.64
CA ILE A 127 9.14 -23.99 2.87
C ILE A 127 7.76 -24.64 2.92
N ARG A 128 7.75 -25.86 3.44
CA ARG A 128 6.69 -26.50 4.24
C ARG A 128 5.39 -25.67 4.37
N GLU A 129 4.55 -25.75 3.35
CA GLU A 129 3.30 -24.98 3.20
C GLU A 129 2.11 -25.61 3.96
N GLU A 130 2.35 -26.35 5.06
CA GLU A 130 1.30 -27.19 5.68
C GLU A 130 1.14 -27.03 7.20
N SER A 131 1.77 -26.06 7.87
CA SER A 131 1.58 -25.93 9.33
C SER A 131 1.45 -24.53 9.91
N ILE A 132 1.36 -23.47 9.11
CA ILE A 132 1.20 -22.10 9.63
C ILE A 132 -0.27 -21.71 9.81
N TYR A 133 -1.22 -22.44 9.19
CA TYR A 133 -2.66 -22.16 9.28
C TYR A 133 -3.40 -22.91 10.41
N GLY A 134 -2.70 -23.74 11.19
CA GLY A 134 -3.31 -24.53 12.28
C GLY A 134 -3.62 -23.74 13.56
N ASP A 135 -2.86 -22.66 13.82
CA ASP A 135 -2.95 -21.86 15.06
C ASP A 135 -3.63 -20.49 14.85
N LEU A 136 -4.29 -20.26 13.71
CA LEU A 136 -5.01 -19.01 13.45
C LEU A 136 -6.33 -18.77 14.24
N PRO A 137 -7.05 -19.74 14.85
CA PRO A 137 -8.27 -19.39 15.58
C PRO A 137 -7.99 -18.51 16.82
N ASP A 138 -6.79 -18.58 17.39
CA ASP A 138 -6.42 -17.81 18.59
C ASP A 138 -6.09 -16.33 18.26
N LEU A 139 -5.72 -16.02 17.01
CA LEU A 139 -5.42 -14.64 16.60
C LEU A 139 -6.68 -13.81 16.45
N GLU A 140 -7.77 -14.38 15.95
CA GLU A 140 -9.05 -13.67 15.84
C GLU A 140 -9.65 -13.40 17.23
N GLU A 141 -9.57 -14.36 18.16
CA GLU A 141 -10.07 -14.19 19.52
C GLU A 141 -9.27 -13.13 20.29
N THR A 142 -7.94 -13.06 20.11
CA THR A 142 -7.09 -12.03 20.75
C THR A 142 -7.37 -10.61 20.24
N ILE A 143 -7.70 -10.43 18.96
CA ILE A 143 -8.06 -9.12 18.42
C ILE A 143 -9.40 -8.64 19.00
N VAL A 144 -10.41 -9.52 19.09
CA VAL A 144 -11.70 -9.19 19.71
C VAL A 144 -11.53 -8.85 21.20
N GLN A 145 -10.71 -9.60 21.92
CA GLN A 145 -10.47 -9.35 23.34
C GLN A 145 -9.73 -8.02 23.59
N SER A 146 -8.78 -7.66 22.71
CA SER A 146 -8.03 -6.39 22.76
C SER A 146 -8.93 -5.16 22.58
N VAL A 147 -9.93 -5.25 21.70
CA VAL A 147 -10.92 -4.18 21.46
C VAL A 147 -11.84 -3.96 22.69
N ILE A 148 -12.21 -5.04 23.38
CA ILE A 148 -13.02 -4.94 24.60
C ILE A 148 -12.21 -4.33 25.75
N GLN A 149 -10.93 -4.71 25.90
CA GLN A 149 -10.07 -4.20 26.97
C GLN A 149 -9.69 -2.72 26.78
N THR A 150 -9.43 -2.28 25.54
CA THR A 150 -9.21 -0.85 25.22
C THR A 150 -10.45 -0.01 25.45
N SER A 151 -11.64 -0.59 25.25
CA SER A 151 -12.92 0.08 25.48
C SER A 151 -13.23 0.25 26.98
N MET A 152 -12.90 -0.73 27.84
CA MET A 152 -13.13 -0.61 29.29
C MET A 152 -12.13 0.32 30.01
N THR A 153 -10.91 0.48 29.49
CA THR A 153 -9.89 1.31 30.16
C THR A 153 -10.13 2.82 29.94
N LYS A 154 -10.87 3.22 28.90
CA LYS A 154 -11.13 4.63 28.58
C LYS A 154 -12.33 5.27 29.31
N THR A 155 -13.08 4.52 30.11
CA THR A 155 -14.27 5.06 30.81
C THR A 155 -14.08 5.18 32.33
N SER A 156 -13.01 4.64 32.91
CA SER A 156 -12.76 4.70 34.36
C SER A 156 -11.62 5.66 34.73
N MET A 157 -11.73 6.92 34.31
CA MET A 157 -10.98 8.03 34.91
C MET A 157 -11.82 9.31 34.91
N GLY A 158 -13.08 9.17 35.32
CA GLY A 158 -14.05 10.26 35.53
C GLY A 158 -14.49 10.32 36.98
N GLY A 159 -13.56 10.18 37.93
CA GLY A 159 -13.83 10.43 39.34
C GLY A 159 -13.56 11.89 39.64
N SER A 160 -14.60 12.72 39.73
CA SER A 160 -14.52 13.95 40.52
C SER A 160 -15.88 14.55 40.89
N ASN A 161 -15.95 14.97 42.16
CA ASN A 161 -16.84 15.93 42.84
C ASN A 161 -17.94 15.31 43.74
N GLY A 162 -17.97 15.55 45.05
CA GLY A 162 -17.12 16.40 45.87
C GLY A 162 -17.61 16.50 47.32
N ALA A 163 -16.67 16.66 48.25
CA ALA A 163 -16.91 17.23 49.58
C ALA A 163 -15.57 17.77 50.12
N ILE A 164 -15.47 19.10 50.20
CA ILE A 164 -14.46 19.91 50.93
C ILE A 164 -15.02 20.13 52.36
N PRO A 165 -14.26 20.42 53.45
CA PRO A 165 -12.88 20.95 53.51
C PRO A 165 -11.95 20.25 54.51
N SER A 166 -10.64 20.45 54.34
CA SER A 166 -9.85 20.91 55.48
C SER A 166 -8.65 21.75 55.06
N GLU A 167 -8.57 22.88 55.75
CA GLU A 167 -7.49 23.84 55.93
C GLU A 167 -6.15 23.19 56.34
N VAL A 168 -5.06 23.99 56.29
CA VAL A 168 -3.64 23.76 56.69
C VAL A 168 -2.72 23.57 55.47
N THR A 169 -1.60 24.25 55.20
CA THR A 169 -0.84 25.41 55.73
C THR A 169 0.25 25.69 54.66
N PRO A 170 0.69 26.93 54.40
CA PRO A 170 1.68 27.21 53.35
C PRO A 170 3.12 26.93 53.81
N GLY A 171 3.90 26.21 53.00
CA GLY A 171 5.35 26.09 53.13
C GLY A 171 5.96 25.74 51.77
N THR A 172 6.59 26.71 51.10
CA THR A 172 8.04 27.01 51.12
C THR A 172 8.76 26.34 49.94
N ASP A 173 8.98 27.16 48.91
CA ASP A 173 10.26 27.39 48.22
C ASP A 173 11.22 26.20 48.02
N ALA A 174 11.42 25.81 46.76
CA ALA A 174 12.71 25.35 46.24
C ALA A 174 12.74 25.48 44.70
N GLN A 175 13.26 26.61 44.25
CA GLN A 175 13.75 26.84 42.90
C GLN A 175 14.95 25.91 42.61
N VAL A 176 14.93 25.16 41.52
CA VAL A 176 16.14 24.54 40.94
C VAL A 176 16.22 24.91 39.46
N GLN A 177 17.02 25.95 39.20
CA GLN A 177 17.57 26.23 37.88
C GLN A 177 18.74 25.27 37.63
N SER A 178 18.68 24.51 36.54
CA SER A 178 19.85 23.83 35.99
C SER A 178 20.13 24.38 34.59
N ASN A 179 21.01 25.38 34.56
CA ASN A 179 21.78 25.74 33.37
C ASN A 179 22.87 24.67 33.18
N ALA A 180 23.03 24.15 31.97
CA ALA A 180 24.25 23.44 31.57
C ALA A 180 24.81 24.07 30.28
N PRO A 181 26.14 24.17 30.14
CA PRO A 181 26.80 25.08 29.20
C PRO A 181 26.97 24.46 27.82
N GLY A 182 26.94 25.32 26.79
CA GLY A 182 27.25 24.98 25.42
C GLY A 182 28.68 24.47 25.25
N THR A 183 28.84 23.49 24.36
CA THR A 183 30.15 23.05 23.87
C THR A 183 30.34 23.61 22.47
N ASP A 184 31.16 24.65 22.38
CA ASP A 184 31.63 25.23 21.13
C ASP A 184 32.83 24.41 20.64
N ALA A 185 32.72 23.79 19.47
CA ALA A 185 33.81 23.05 18.83
C ALA A 185 34.05 23.64 17.44
N GLN A 186 34.93 24.64 17.41
CA GLN A 186 35.52 25.22 16.22
C GLN A 186 36.52 24.23 15.62
N ILE A 187 36.25 23.71 14.42
CA ILE A 187 37.26 23.01 13.60
C ILE A 187 37.70 23.98 12.52
N ASP A 188 38.83 24.63 12.80
CA ASP A 188 39.65 25.30 11.79
C ASP A 188 40.50 24.23 11.09
N ARG A 189 40.30 24.03 9.78
CA ARG A 189 41.17 23.20 8.96
C ARG A 189 41.43 23.87 7.63
N ALA A 190 42.44 24.73 7.64
CA ALA A 190 43.17 25.13 6.45
C ALA A 190 43.84 23.92 5.81
N ILE A 191 43.60 23.70 4.52
CA ILE A 191 44.48 22.91 3.66
C ILE A 191 44.83 23.79 2.45
N ILE A 192 46.14 23.82 2.20
CA ILE A 192 46.92 24.59 1.24
C ILE A 192 46.51 24.25 -0.21
#